data_AF-A0A538EZZ8-F1
#
_entry.id   AF-A0A538EZZ8-F1
#
_cell.length_a   1.000
_cell.length_b   1.000
_cell.length_c   1.000
_cell.angle_alpha   90.00
_cell.angle_beta   90.00
_cell.angle_gamma   90.00
#
_symmetry.space_group_name_H-M   'P 1'
#
loop_
_entity.id
_entity.type
_entity.pdbx_description
1 polymer ?
#
loop_
_entity_poly.entity_id
_entity_poly.type
_entity_poly.pdbx_seq_one_letter_code
_entity_poly.pdbx_strand_id
1 'polypeptide(L)'
;MTEAGAAAQTGSHAETGRIRDVVYAGMVTRYVVELDGGGELQVVRQNLETSSAEALDAKGRAVLLEWRPEHQLEIDSGGETEGER
;
A
#
# COMPACT_ATOMS: atom_id res chain seq x y z
N MET A 1 4.62 3.49 -4.71
CA MET A 1 5.13 3.76 -3.34
C MET A 1 6.48 4.43 -3.46
N THR A 2 6.53 5.68 -3.05
CA THR A 2 7.71 6.55 -3.07
C THR A 2 7.95 7.09 -1.67
N GLU A 3 9.04 7.83 -1.46
CA GLU A 3 9.30 8.50 -0.18
C GLU A 3 8.25 9.56 0.10
N ALA A 4 7.92 9.78 1.38
CA ALA A 4 7.03 10.87 1.76
C ALA A 4 7.58 12.22 1.27
N GLY A 5 6.70 13.08 0.73
CA GLY A 5 7.07 14.36 0.14
C GLY A 5 7.46 14.32 -1.34
N ALA A 6 7.51 13.14 -1.96
CA ALA A 6 7.56 13.03 -3.41
C ALA A 6 6.32 13.70 -4.04
N ALA A 7 6.50 14.29 -5.23
CA ALA A 7 5.38 14.86 -5.97
C ALA A 7 4.49 13.73 -6.52
N ALA A 8 3.18 13.84 -6.26
CA ALA A 8 2.22 12.91 -6.83
C ALA A 8 2.13 13.06 -8.35
N GLN A 9 1.95 11.94 -9.04
CA GLN A 9 1.72 11.91 -10.48
C GLN A 9 0.36 12.54 -10.81
N THR A 10 0.35 13.45 -11.79
CA THR A 10 -0.87 14.13 -12.24
C THR A 10 -1.98 13.13 -12.57
N GLY A 11 -3.15 13.34 -11.96
CA GLY A 11 -4.33 12.51 -12.19
C GLY A 11 -4.37 11.20 -11.39
N SER A 12 -3.36 10.92 -10.56
CA SER A 12 -3.40 9.80 -9.61
C SER A 12 -4.07 10.24 -8.30
N HIS A 13 -4.73 9.30 -7.62
CA HIS A 13 -5.04 9.45 -6.20
C HIS A 13 -3.76 9.18 -5.40
N ALA A 14 -3.54 9.96 -4.34
CA ALA A 14 -2.33 9.85 -3.54
C ALA A 14 -2.63 9.97 -2.05
N GLU A 15 -2.05 9.10 -1.25
CA GLU A 15 -2.17 9.12 0.22
C GLU A 15 -0.83 8.88 0.89
N THR A 16 -0.60 9.61 1.98
CA THR A 16 0.57 9.42 2.83
C THR A 16 0.29 8.36 3.88
N GLY A 17 1.36 7.70 4.32
CA GLY A 17 1.27 6.71 5.38
C GLY A 17 2.63 6.23 5.85
N ARG A 18 2.61 5.23 6.73
CA ARG A 18 3.81 4.62 7.30
C ARG A 18 3.81 3.12 7.09
N ILE A 19 4.95 2.57 6.69
CA ILE A 19 5.13 1.11 6.57
C ILE A 19 5.06 0.50 7.96
N ARG A 20 3.99 -0.25 8.26
CA ARG A 20 3.77 -0.95 9.52
C ARG A 20 4.48 -2.30 9.54
N ASP A 21 4.46 -3.02 8.43
CA ASP A 21 5.11 -4.32 8.29
C ASP A 21 5.65 -4.58 6.89
N VAL A 22 6.64 -5.47 6.83
CA VAL A 22 7.27 -5.92 5.60
C VAL A 22 7.33 -7.44 5.60
N VAL A 23 6.81 -8.05 4.53
CA VAL A 23 6.83 -9.50 4.34
C VAL A 23 7.53 -9.84 3.04
N TYR A 24 8.66 -10.53 3.16
CA TYR A 24 9.36 -11.08 2.00
C TYR A 24 8.70 -12.38 1.55
N ALA A 25 8.20 -12.43 0.32
CA ALA A 25 7.43 -13.55 -0.23
C ALA A 25 8.02 -14.01 -1.57
N GLY A 26 9.24 -14.56 -1.54
CA GLY A 26 9.93 -15.08 -2.72
C GLY A 26 10.30 -13.98 -3.71
N MET A 27 9.61 -13.92 -4.85
CA MET A 27 9.91 -12.94 -5.92
C MET A 27 9.36 -11.54 -5.67
N VAL A 28 8.51 -11.38 -4.65
CA VAL A 28 7.93 -10.08 -4.26
C VAL A 28 8.15 -9.79 -2.79
N THR A 29 8.11 -8.51 -2.45
CA THR A 29 7.96 -8.02 -1.08
C THR A 29 6.58 -7.38 -0.95
N ARG A 30 5.88 -7.69 0.14
CA ARG A 30 4.61 -7.07 0.52
C ARG A 30 4.86 -6.09 1.66
N TYR A 31 4.31 -4.89 1.54
CA TYR A 31 4.35 -3.84 2.55
C TYR A 31 2.94 -3.61 3.06
N VAL A 32 2.76 -3.63 4.37
CA VAL A 32 1.52 -3.15 5.00
C VAL A 32 1.77 -1.70 5.38
N VAL A 33 0.93 -0.80 4.86
CA VAL A 33 1.05 0.64 5.08
C VAL A 33 -0.19 1.11 5.81
N GLU A 34 0.01 1.68 6.99
CA GLU A 34 -1.04 2.40 7.72
C GLU A 34 -1.16 3.81 7.13
N LEU A 35 -2.35 4.19 6.68
CA LEU A 35 -2.58 5.49 6.04
C LEU A 35 -2.83 6.56 7.08
N ASP A 36 -2.34 7.78 6.82
CA ASP A 36 -2.54 8.91 7.72
C ASP A 36 -4.03 9.33 7.80
N GLY A 37 -4.79 9.08 6.73
CA GLY A 37 -6.25 9.25 6.67
C GLY A 37 -7.05 8.15 7.37
N GLY A 38 -6.38 7.11 7.88
CA GLY A 38 -6.98 5.93 8.49
C GLY A 38 -7.11 4.75 7.53
N GLY A 39 -7.21 3.55 8.10
CA GLY A 39 -7.18 2.30 7.34
C GLY A 39 -5.77 1.87 6.96
N GLU A 40 -5.68 0.80 6.17
CA GLU A 40 -4.41 0.24 5.71
C GLU A 40 -4.49 -0.22 4.26
N LEU A 41 -3.34 -0.16 3.56
CA LEU A 41 -3.16 -0.72 2.23
C LEU A 41 -2.01 -1.69 2.21
N GLN A 42 -2.18 -2.78 1.46
CA GLN A 42 -1.10 -3.71 1.15
C GLN A 42 -0.51 -3.41 -0.22
N VAL A 43 0.78 -3.09 -0.26
CA VAL A 43 1.53 -2.82 -1.50
C VAL A 43 2.41 -4.01 -1.84
N VAL A 44 2.43 -4.42 -3.11
CA VAL A 44 3.31 -5.50 -3.60
C VAL A 44 4.37 -4.93 -4.54
N ARG A 45 5.64 -5.25 -4.31
CA ARG A 45 6.78 -4.84 -5.17
C ARG A 45 7.61 -6.05 -5.55
N GLN A 46 8.05 -6.14 -6.81
CA GLN A 46 9.00 -7.17 -7.24
C GLN A 46 10.42 -6.87 -6.72
N ASN A 47 11.17 -7.92 -6.39
CA ASN A 47 12.53 -7.82 -5.83
C ASN A 47 13.60 -7.64 -6.92
N LEU A 48 13.37 -6.75 -7.90
CA LEU A 48 14.26 -6.59 -9.07
C LEU A 48 15.45 -5.66 -8.81
N GLU A 49 15.28 -4.65 -7.95
CA GLU A 49 16.27 -3.58 -7.73
C GLU A 49 16.61 -3.37 -6.25
N THR A 50 15.88 -4.03 -5.35
CA THR A 50 16.02 -3.85 -3.90
C THR A 50 16.47 -5.17 -3.28
N SER A 51 17.57 -5.13 -2.53
CA SER A 51 18.00 -6.32 -1.79
C SER A 51 16.98 -6.69 -0.71
N SER A 52 16.93 -7.96 -0.32
CA SER A 52 16.01 -8.42 0.75
C SER A 52 16.25 -7.70 2.08
N ALA A 53 17.49 -7.33 2.39
CA ALA A 53 17.85 -6.60 3.60
C ALA A 53 17.32 -5.16 3.60
N GLU A 54 17.50 -4.41 2.50
CA GLU A 54 16.97 -3.05 2.34
C GLU A 54 15.44 -3.01 2.35
N ALA A 55 14.81 -4.06 1.82
CA ALA A 55 13.36 -4.19 1.87
C ALA A 55 12.86 -4.32 3.31
N LEU A 56 13.51 -5.17 4.13
CA LEU A 56 13.11 -5.40 5.52
C LEU A 56 13.38 -4.19 6.44
N ASP A 57 14.41 -3.40 6.15
CA ASP A 57 14.70 -2.15 6.87
C ASP A 57 13.67 -1.04 6.58
N ALA A 58 12.74 -1.28 5.64
CA ALA A 58 11.74 -0.29 5.29
C ALA A 58 10.68 -0.04 6.36
N LYS A 59 10.57 -0.90 7.38
CA LYS A 59 9.57 -0.77 8.44
C LYS A 59 9.71 0.56 9.16
N GLY A 60 8.60 1.23 9.39
CA GLY A 60 8.53 2.54 10.03
C GLY A 60 8.80 3.72 9.10
N ARG A 61 9.22 3.53 7.84
CA ARG A 61 9.41 4.65 6.91
C ARG A 61 8.09 5.29 6.50
N ALA A 62 8.10 6.62 6.37
CA ALA A 62 7.00 7.39 5.80
C ALA A 62 7.06 7.30 4.27
N VAL A 63 5.90 7.11 3.65
CA VAL A 63 5.77 6.88 2.21
C VAL A 63 4.60 7.65 1.62
N LEU A 64 4.64 7.85 0.30
CA LEU A 64 3.51 8.23 -0.52
C LEU A 64 3.05 7.01 -1.33
N LEU A 65 1.77 6.67 -1.20
CA LEU A 65 1.09 5.69 -2.04
C LEU A 65 0.30 6.42 -3.12
N GLU A 66 0.36 5.87 -4.33
CA GLU A 66 -0.29 6.45 -5.50
C GLU A 66 -0.90 5.34 -6.32
N TRP A 67 -2.12 5.56 -6.79
CA TRP A 67 -2.80 4.67 -7.72
C TRP A 67 -3.66 5.50 -8.66
N ARG A 68 -3.95 4.92 -9.82
CA ARG A 68 -4.82 5.57 -10.79
C ARG A 68 -6.28 5.39 -10.36
N PRO A 69 -7.14 6.41 -10.53
CA PRO A 69 -8.56 6.30 -10.22
C PRO A 69 -9.25 5.14 -10.94
N GLU A 70 -8.80 4.76 -12.15
CA GLU A 70 -9.35 3.60 -12.88
C GLU A 70 -9.11 2.23 -12.19
N HIS A 71 -8.29 2.18 -11.15
CA HIS A 71 -8.02 0.97 -10.35
C HIS A 71 -8.75 0.99 -9.01
N GLN A 72 -9.61 1.97 -8.77
CA GLN A 72 -10.46 2.05 -7.59
C GLN A 72 -11.87 1.59 -7.93
N LEU A 73 -12.46 0.81 -7.03
CA LEU A 73 -13.87 0.46 -7.07
C LEU A 73 -14.53 1.01 -5.83
N GLU A 74 -15.61 1.77 -6.00
CA GLU A 74 -16.47 2.17 -4.88
C GLU A 74 -17.34 0.98 -4.47
N ILE A 75 -17.32 0.65 -3.19
CA ILE A 75 -18.13 -0.43 -2.63
C ILE A 75 -19.32 0.24 -1.95
N ASP A 76 -20.53 -0.12 -2.36
CA ASP A 76 -21.73 0.29 -1.65
C ASP A 76 -21.80 -0.45 -0.31
N SER A 77 -22.16 0.26 0.75
CA SER A 77 -22.36 -0.28 2.09
C SER A 77 -23.54 -1.25 2.21
N GLY A 78 -24.30 -1.47 1.14
CA GLY A 78 -25.44 -2.39 1.07
C GLY A 78 -25.05 -3.83 0.71
N GLY A 79 -24.64 -4.62 1.70
CA GLY A 79 -24.55 -6.08 1.60
C GLY A 79 -24.90 -6.71 2.94
N GLU A 80 -26.19 -6.98 3.15
CA GLU A 80 -26.71 -7.74 4.28
C GLU A 80 -25.90 -9.04 4.46
N THR A 81 -25.59 -9.34 5.71
CA THR A 81 -25.06 -10.62 6.18
C THR A 81 -25.88 -11.79 5.64
N GLU A 82 -25.45 -12.41 4.54
CA GLU A 82 -25.91 -13.74 4.17
C GLU A 82 -24.90 -14.76 4.69
N GLY A 83 -25.16 -15.21 5.92
CA GLY A 83 -24.31 -16.12 6.66
C GLY A 83 -25.05 -16.85 7.77
N GLU A 84 -26.30 -17.27 7.52
CA GLU A 84 -26.95 -18.31 8.33
C GLU A 84 -27.89 -19.15 7.47
N ARG A 85 -27.36 -20.23 6.91
CA ARG A 85 -28.06 -21.51 6.76
C ARG A 85 -27.11 -22.66 6.54
#